data_AF-A0A2G5EWR1-F1
#
_entry.id   AF-A0A2G5EWR1-F1
#
_cell.length_a   1.000
_cell.length_b   1.000
_cell.length_c   1.000
_cell.angle_alpha   90.00
_cell.angle_beta   90.00
_cell.angle_gamma   90.00
#
_symmetry.space_group_name_H-M   'P 1'
#
loop_
_entity.id
_entity.type
_entity.pdbx_description
1 polymer ?
#
loop_
_entity_poly.entity_id
_entity_poly.type
_entity_poly.pdbx_seq_one_letter_code
_entity_poly.pdbx_strand_id
1 'polypeptide(L)'
;MQLSMSLPTPPPETVFYDGLPFGAIEAIKATYGLIAQILDPPKDGYNLTMKLNLAKLPEDEEEEHALLVKVASLREVVLGAPLRVVLKHLASKTVAPGIDELVALVHRPKESFFLLPEADKVTIVFPMRFSDSTDTVLATSFLQEFVEARRTAGLNNAPPCFWSPSPPPELEGVPTQALSANAGFVTFVIFPRHVEGRKLDRTVWSLSTFHAYVSYHVKVKYVFFRFI
;
A
#
# COMPACT_ATOMS: atom_id res chain seq x y z
N MET A 1 20.50 -12.34 15.85
CA MET A 1 20.41 -12.53 14.39
C MET A 1 20.36 -11.16 13.71
N GLN A 2 20.86 -11.01 12.48
CA GLN A 2 20.67 -9.78 11.69
C GLN A 2 19.71 -10.05 10.54
N LEU A 3 18.82 -9.10 10.28
CA LEU A 3 17.89 -9.10 9.15
C LEU A 3 18.14 -7.84 8.34
N SER A 4 18.43 -7.99 7.04
CA SER A 4 18.62 -6.85 6.13
C SER A 4 17.60 -6.92 5.01
N MET A 5 17.10 -5.75 4.60
CA MET A 5 16.05 -5.62 3.59
C MET A 5 16.45 -4.56 2.56
N SER A 6 16.25 -4.89 1.29
CA SER A 6 16.27 -3.94 0.19
C SER A 6 14.86 -3.61 -0.24
N LEU A 7 14.63 -2.34 -0.55
CA LEU A 7 13.37 -1.85 -1.10
C LEU A 7 13.48 -1.78 -2.63
N PRO A 8 12.36 -1.91 -3.36
CA PRO A 8 12.37 -1.65 -4.79
C PRO A 8 12.82 -0.22 -5.07
N THR A 9 13.47 0.01 -6.21
CA THR A 9 13.87 1.35 -6.63
C THR A 9 12.64 2.27 -6.64
N PRO A 10 12.62 3.33 -5.81
CA PRO A 10 11.49 4.24 -5.74
C PRO A 10 11.35 5.01 -7.06
N PRO A 11 10.12 5.18 -7.59
CA PRO A 11 9.86 6.10 -8.67
C PRO A 11 10.21 7.55 -8.24
N PRO A 12 10.63 8.42 -9.18
CA PRO A 12 11.11 9.77 -8.87
C PRO A 12 10.13 10.64 -8.08
N GLU A 13 8.84 10.41 -8.24
CA GLU A 13 7.77 11.14 -7.55
C GLU A 13 7.59 10.75 -6.08
N THR A 14 8.21 9.66 -5.62
CA THR A 14 8.02 9.14 -4.25
C THR A 14 9.07 9.69 -3.29
N VAL A 15 8.65 10.02 -2.06
CA VAL A 15 9.53 10.66 -1.06
C VAL A 15 10.19 9.62 -0.16
N PHE A 16 11.51 9.50 -0.26
CA PHE A 16 12.34 8.63 0.56
C PHE A 16 13.41 9.44 1.28
N TYR A 17 13.59 9.18 2.57
CA TYR A 17 14.63 9.75 3.42
C TYR A 17 15.60 8.64 3.80
N ASP A 18 16.89 8.80 3.49
CA ASP A 18 17.94 7.80 3.73
C ASP A 18 17.59 6.39 3.24
N GLY A 19 16.91 6.32 2.10
CA GLY A 19 16.51 5.05 1.47
C GLY A 19 15.28 4.38 2.07
N LEU A 20 14.56 5.04 2.98
CA LEU A 20 13.29 4.56 3.56
C LEU A 20 12.15 5.55 3.33
N PRO A 21 10.90 5.08 3.20
CA PRO A 21 9.77 5.97 3.08
C PRO A 21 9.46 6.65 4.43
N PHE A 22 8.81 7.81 4.40
CA PHE A 22 8.47 8.54 5.63
C PHE A 22 7.58 7.70 6.57
N GLY A 23 7.77 7.88 7.88
CA GLY A 23 7.06 7.10 8.90
C GLY A 23 7.57 5.67 9.11
N ALA A 24 8.50 5.18 8.27
CA ALA A 24 9.00 3.80 8.37
C ALA A 24 9.76 3.55 9.68
N ILE A 25 10.60 4.49 10.11
CA ILE A 25 11.39 4.34 11.34
C ILE A 25 10.47 4.26 12.56
N GLU A 26 9.46 5.12 12.62
CA GLU A 26 8.44 5.13 13.69
C GLU A 26 7.64 3.83 13.68
N ALA A 27 7.23 3.36 12.50
CA ALA A 27 6.51 2.10 12.36
C ALA A 27 7.37 0.92 12.83
N ILE A 28 8.64 0.84 12.43
CA ILE A 28 9.57 -0.22 12.86
C ILE A 28 9.75 -0.17 14.38
N LYS A 29 9.97 1.02 14.96
CA LYS A 29 10.14 1.17 16.42
C LYS A 29 8.88 0.75 17.16
N ALA A 30 7.70 1.13 16.67
CA ALA A 30 6.42 0.77 17.29
C ALA A 30 6.13 -0.74 17.19
N THR A 31 6.48 -1.39 16.07
CA THR A 31 6.20 -2.81 15.86
C THR A 31 7.25 -3.73 16.46
N TYR A 32 8.53 -3.36 16.41
CA TYR A 32 9.66 -4.25 16.72
C TYR A 32 10.60 -3.74 17.80
N GLY A 33 10.41 -2.53 18.35
CA GLY A 33 11.40 -1.89 19.24
C GLY A 33 11.76 -2.68 20.51
N LEU A 34 10.92 -3.61 20.93
CA LEU A 34 11.21 -4.51 22.07
C LEU A 34 12.29 -5.54 21.74
N ILE A 35 12.31 -6.04 20.50
CA ILE A 35 13.10 -7.20 20.06
C ILE A 35 14.12 -6.88 18.96
N ALA A 36 14.02 -5.71 18.32
CA ALA A 36 14.84 -5.31 17.19
C ALA A 36 15.47 -3.95 17.43
N GLN A 37 16.75 -3.84 17.07
CA GLN A 37 17.48 -2.58 17.01
C GLN A 37 17.84 -2.28 15.55
N ILE A 38 17.49 -1.09 15.07
CA ILE A 38 17.92 -0.61 13.75
C ILE A 38 19.43 -0.33 13.81
N LEU A 39 20.18 -0.81 12.83
CA LEU A 39 21.60 -0.50 12.66
C LEU A 39 21.76 0.65 11.67
N ASP A 40 22.51 1.66 12.06
CA ASP A 40 22.81 2.85 11.27
C ASP A 40 24.34 3.08 11.29
N PRO A 41 25.02 3.05 10.13
CA PRO A 41 24.48 2.83 8.79
C PRO A 41 23.96 1.39 8.57
N PRO A 42 23.03 1.17 7.62
CA PRO A 42 22.64 -0.16 7.21
C PRO A 42 23.82 -0.89 6.55
N LYS A 43 23.73 -2.22 6.47
CA LYS A 43 24.72 -3.04 5.76
C LYS A 43 24.77 -2.65 4.28
N ASP A 44 25.98 -2.61 3.71
CA ASP A 44 26.20 -2.28 2.30
C ASP A 44 25.25 -3.03 1.36
N GLY A 45 24.58 -2.29 0.47
CA GLY A 45 23.62 -2.82 -0.50
C GLY A 45 22.19 -2.99 0.02
N TYR A 46 21.90 -2.63 1.27
CA TYR A 46 20.56 -2.70 1.87
C TYR A 46 20.05 -1.33 2.31
N ASN A 47 18.72 -1.16 2.28
CA ASN A 47 18.05 0.06 2.75
C ASN A 47 17.84 0.06 4.26
N LEU A 48 17.74 -1.13 4.86
CA LEU A 48 17.51 -1.31 6.29
C LEU A 48 18.25 -2.55 6.78
N THR A 49 18.94 -2.43 7.91
CA THR A 49 19.43 -3.57 8.66
C THR A 49 18.95 -3.45 10.11
N MET A 50 18.43 -4.55 10.64
CA MET A 50 18.04 -4.65 12.05
C MET A 50 18.70 -5.86 12.71
N LYS A 51 19.08 -5.68 13.98
CA LYS A 51 19.57 -6.74 14.85
C LYS A 51 18.42 -7.23 15.72
N LEU A 52 18.03 -8.48 15.52
CA LEU A 52 17.03 -9.18 16.32
C LEU A 52 17.69 -9.80 17.55
N ASN A 53 17.15 -9.49 18.72
CA ASN A 53 17.51 -10.08 20.00
C ASN A 53 16.62 -11.29 20.28
N LEU A 54 17.11 -12.48 19.93
CA LEU A 54 16.39 -13.74 20.11
C LEU A 54 16.20 -14.11 21.58
N ALA A 55 17.00 -13.56 22.50
CA ALA A 55 16.83 -13.80 23.94
C ALA A 55 15.61 -13.06 24.52
N LYS A 56 14.95 -12.21 23.74
CA LYS A 56 13.72 -11.51 24.11
C LYS A 56 12.47 -12.08 23.42
N LEU A 57 12.58 -13.27 22.85
CA LEU A 57 11.41 -13.97 22.32
C LEU A 57 10.51 -14.41 23.49
N PRO A 58 9.18 -14.33 23.34
CA PRO A 58 8.24 -14.89 24.31
C PRO A 58 8.49 -16.39 24.50
N GLU A 59 8.24 -16.90 25.70
CA GLU A 59 8.24 -18.35 25.96
C GLU A 59 6.92 -19.01 25.53
N ASP A 60 5.85 -18.21 25.40
CA ASP A 60 4.55 -18.68 24.91
C ASP A 60 4.57 -18.88 23.39
N GLU A 61 4.18 -20.07 22.93
CA GLU A 61 4.24 -20.45 21.51
C GLU A 61 3.34 -19.58 20.61
N GLU A 62 2.18 -19.14 21.10
CA GLU A 62 1.28 -18.29 20.31
C GLU A 62 1.85 -16.88 20.16
N GLU A 63 2.38 -16.31 21.24
CA GLU A 63 3.04 -15.01 21.23
C GLU A 63 4.33 -15.03 20.40
N GLU A 64 5.12 -16.11 20.49
CA GLU A 64 6.31 -16.33 19.67
C GLU A 64 5.92 -16.38 18.19
N HIS A 65 4.95 -17.21 17.82
CA HIS A 65 4.49 -17.32 16.43
C HIS A 65 3.95 -15.99 15.90
N ALA A 66 3.14 -15.27 16.69
CA ALA A 66 2.63 -13.95 16.32
C ALA A 66 3.76 -12.93 16.08
N LEU A 67 4.82 -12.99 16.88
CA LEU A 67 6.00 -12.14 16.72
C LEU A 67 6.80 -12.50 15.46
N LEU A 68 6.98 -13.79 15.18
CA LEU A 68 7.65 -14.26 13.97
C LEU A 68 6.90 -13.84 12.70
N VAL A 69 5.57 -13.94 12.69
CA VAL A 69 4.73 -13.44 11.61
C VAL A 69 4.93 -11.93 11.43
N LYS A 70 4.95 -11.15 12.52
CA LYS A 70 5.24 -9.71 12.43
C LYS A 70 6.60 -9.44 11.82
N VAL A 71 7.65 -10.17 12.22
CA VAL A 71 9.00 -10.01 11.67
C VAL A 71 9.03 -10.34 10.17
N ALA A 72 8.31 -11.37 9.74
CA ALA A 72 8.16 -11.72 8.32
C ALA A 72 7.45 -10.61 7.51
N SER A 73 6.58 -9.83 8.13
CA SER A 73 5.88 -8.69 7.53
C SER A 73 6.67 -7.37 7.49
N LEU A 74 7.99 -7.37 7.78
CA LEU A 74 8.80 -6.15 7.84
C LEU A 74 8.65 -5.25 6.60
N ARG A 75 8.68 -5.83 5.40
CA ARG A 75 8.53 -5.08 4.15
C ARG A 75 7.19 -4.37 4.06
N GLU A 76 6.13 -5.03 4.51
CA GLU A 76 4.78 -4.48 4.53
C GLU A 76 4.67 -3.33 5.53
N VAL A 77 5.27 -3.49 6.72
CA VAL A 77 5.32 -2.43 7.74
C VAL A 77 6.02 -1.19 7.20
N VAL A 78 7.16 -1.37 6.52
CA VAL A 78 7.95 -0.25 5.97
C VAL A 78 7.24 0.43 4.80
N LEU A 79 6.80 -0.32 3.79
CA LEU A 79 6.15 0.26 2.60
C LEU A 79 4.74 0.78 2.91
N GLY A 80 4.04 0.20 3.89
CA GLY A 80 2.73 0.65 4.35
C GLY A 80 2.78 1.79 5.37
N ALA A 81 3.96 2.18 5.87
CA ALA A 81 4.09 3.23 6.88
C ALA A 81 3.56 4.60 6.42
N PRO A 82 3.90 5.09 5.20
CA PRO A 82 3.34 6.35 4.67
C PRO A 82 1.81 6.37 4.67
N LEU A 83 1.20 5.31 4.12
CA LEU A 83 -0.24 5.18 4.05
C LEU A 83 -0.86 5.15 5.44
N ARG A 84 -0.23 4.43 6.39
CA ARG A 84 -0.69 4.37 7.78
C ARG A 84 -0.61 5.74 8.47
N VAL A 85 0.43 6.54 8.22
CA VAL A 85 0.54 7.91 8.76
C VAL A 85 -0.60 8.79 8.23
N VAL A 86 -0.85 8.78 6.93
CA VAL A 86 -1.92 9.57 6.29
C VAL A 86 -3.29 9.14 6.83
N LEU A 87 -3.59 7.84 6.82
CA LEU A 87 -4.88 7.33 7.28
C LEU A 87 -5.10 7.48 8.80
N LYS A 88 -4.04 7.53 9.59
CA LYS A 88 -4.14 7.83 11.03
C LYS A 88 -4.59 9.27 11.28
N HIS A 89 -4.10 10.24 10.50
CA HIS A 89 -4.55 11.63 10.58
C HIS A 89 -6.00 11.77 10.10
N LEU A 90 -6.37 11.06 9.03
CA LEU A 90 -7.76 10.97 8.59
C LEU A 90 -8.69 10.47 9.71
N ALA A 91 -8.28 9.46 10.48
CA ALA A 91 -9.07 8.96 11.61
C ALA A 91 -9.33 10.04 12.69
N SER A 92 -8.41 10.98 12.84
CA SER A 92 -8.52 12.15 13.72
C SER A 92 -9.15 13.37 13.04
N LYS A 93 -9.59 13.24 11.79
CA LYS A 93 -10.12 14.33 10.95
C LYS A 93 -9.14 15.48 10.75
N THR A 94 -7.87 15.16 10.58
CA THR A 94 -6.78 16.10 10.34
C THR A 94 -5.96 15.69 9.12
N VAL A 95 -5.15 16.61 8.61
CA VAL A 95 -4.10 16.33 7.62
C VAL A 95 -2.77 16.26 8.35
N ALA A 96 -1.91 15.32 7.96
CA ALA A 96 -0.59 15.20 8.55
C ALA A 96 0.27 16.44 8.26
N PRO A 97 0.95 17.01 9.26
CA PRO A 97 1.77 18.20 9.06
C PRO A 97 2.98 17.86 8.17
N GLY A 98 3.28 18.75 7.22
CA GLY A 98 4.43 18.59 6.31
C GLY A 98 4.25 17.50 5.25
N ILE A 99 3.03 16.98 5.06
CA ILE A 99 2.68 16.13 3.92
C ILE A 99 2.07 17.02 2.83
N ASP A 100 2.54 16.83 1.60
CA ASP A 100 2.02 17.52 0.42
C ASP A 100 0.55 17.18 0.14
N GLU A 101 -0.15 18.06 -0.58
CA GLU A 101 -1.54 17.83 -1.03
C GLU A 101 -1.67 16.59 -1.95
N LEU A 102 -0.55 16.14 -2.51
CA LEU A 102 -0.44 14.94 -3.31
C LEU A 102 0.78 14.13 -2.87
N VAL A 103 0.57 12.88 -2.49
CA VAL A 103 1.63 11.96 -2.06
C VAL A 103 1.69 10.76 -3.00
N ALA A 104 2.83 10.53 -3.63
CA ALA A 104 3.07 9.30 -4.39
C ALA A 104 3.74 8.24 -3.51
N LEU A 105 3.17 7.04 -3.52
CA LEU A 105 3.67 5.89 -2.76
C LEU A 105 4.11 4.77 -3.69
N VAL A 106 5.21 4.13 -3.34
CA VAL A 106 5.73 2.95 -4.07
C VAL A 106 4.80 1.78 -3.84
N HIS A 107 4.32 1.19 -4.93
CA HIS A 107 3.54 -0.03 -4.88
C HIS A 107 4.31 -1.24 -5.44
N ARG A 108 4.89 -1.07 -6.63
CA ARG A 108 5.78 -2.05 -7.29
C ARG A 108 7.00 -1.34 -7.87
N PRO A 109 8.05 -2.08 -8.29
CA PRO A 109 9.19 -1.45 -8.95
C PRO A 109 8.71 -0.58 -10.12
N LYS A 110 9.04 0.71 -10.09
CA LYS A 110 8.65 1.71 -11.12
C LYS A 110 7.15 2.01 -11.20
N GLU A 111 6.34 1.58 -10.23
CA GLU A 111 4.90 1.85 -10.20
C GLU A 111 4.49 2.51 -8.87
N SER A 112 3.87 3.67 -8.98
CA SER A 112 3.32 4.43 -7.86
C SER A 112 1.79 4.41 -7.88
N PHE A 113 1.22 4.62 -6.70
CA PHE A 113 -0.16 5.05 -6.52
C PHE A 113 -0.18 6.35 -5.72
N PHE A 114 -1.26 7.10 -5.84
CA PHE A 114 -1.32 8.48 -5.36
C PHE A 114 -2.34 8.61 -4.23
N LEU A 115 -2.01 9.42 -3.24
CA LEU A 115 -2.88 9.83 -2.16
C LEU A 115 -3.11 11.33 -2.23
N LEU A 116 -4.36 11.73 -2.10
CA LEU A 116 -4.76 13.13 -1.89
C LEU A 116 -5.41 13.23 -0.50
N PRO A 117 -4.64 13.60 0.52
CA PRO A 117 -5.14 13.71 1.88
C PRO A 117 -5.92 15.01 2.10
N GLU A 118 -7.15 14.87 2.56
CA GLU A 118 -7.99 15.96 3.06
C GLU A 118 -8.38 15.66 4.52
N ALA A 119 -8.92 16.65 5.22
CA ALA A 119 -9.25 16.49 6.65
C ALA A 119 -10.37 15.46 6.88
N ASP A 120 -11.32 15.33 5.94
CA ASP A 120 -12.50 14.49 6.08
C ASP A 120 -12.47 13.25 5.17
N LYS A 121 -11.54 13.16 4.23
CA LYS A 121 -11.35 12.00 3.35
C LYS A 121 -9.91 11.90 2.84
N VAL A 122 -9.53 10.73 2.35
CA VAL A 122 -8.31 10.53 1.56
C VAL A 122 -8.70 9.88 0.25
N THR A 123 -8.41 10.53 -0.86
CA THR A 123 -8.62 9.97 -2.20
C THR A 123 -7.38 9.22 -2.63
N ILE A 124 -7.54 7.98 -3.10
CA ILE A 124 -6.45 7.08 -3.43
C ILE A 124 -6.61 6.64 -4.87
N VAL A 125 -5.63 6.92 -5.72
CA VAL A 125 -5.68 6.62 -7.16
C VAL A 125 -4.61 5.60 -7.53
N PHE A 126 -5.04 4.49 -8.11
CA PHE A 126 -4.19 3.41 -8.63
C PHE A 126 -4.18 3.44 -10.17
N PRO A 127 -3.08 3.86 -10.81
CA PRO A 127 -2.87 3.64 -12.24
C PRO A 127 -2.55 2.16 -12.47
N MET A 128 -3.42 1.44 -13.18
CA MET A 128 -3.33 -0.01 -13.35
C MET A 128 -2.52 -0.37 -14.61
N ARG A 129 -1.48 -1.20 -14.43
CA ARG A 129 -0.52 -1.57 -15.47
C ARG A 129 -0.34 -3.07 -15.58
N PHE A 130 -0.50 -3.59 -16.79
CA PHE A 130 -0.30 -5.00 -17.11
C PHE A 130 0.62 -5.13 -18.32
N SER A 131 1.56 -6.07 -18.29
CA SER A 131 2.54 -6.24 -19.38
C SER A 131 1.98 -6.96 -20.60
N ASP A 132 1.03 -7.87 -20.38
CA ASP A 132 0.41 -8.67 -21.44
C ASP A 132 -0.91 -8.05 -21.89
N SER A 133 -1.15 -7.98 -23.19
CA SER A 133 -2.35 -7.36 -23.76
C SER A 133 -3.63 -8.10 -23.39
N THR A 134 -3.58 -9.43 -23.24
CA THR A 134 -4.73 -10.22 -22.79
C THR A 134 -5.03 -9.94 -21.32
N ASP A 135 -4.00 -9.89 -20.47
CA ASP A 135 -4.15 -9.46 -19.07
C ASP A 135 -4.73 -8.05 -18.96
N THR A 136 -4.33 -7.11 -19.84
CA THR A 136 -4.88 -5.74 -19.86
C THR A 136 -6.38 -5.74 -20.11
N VAL A 137 -6.87 -6.50 -21.11
CA VAL A 137 -8.30 -6.56 -21.44
C VAL A 137 -9.08 -7.21 -20.30
N LEU A 138 -8.57 -8.33 -19.76
CA LEU A 138 -9.19 -9.03 -18.63
C LEU A 138 -9.22 -8.17 -17.36
N ALA A 139 -8.13 -7.46 -17.07
CA ALA A 139 -8.05 -6.54 -15.94
C ALA A 139 -9.04 -5.39 -16.08
N THR A 140 -9.13 -4.79 -17.26
CA THR A 140 -10.07 -3.69 -17.52
C THR A 140 -11.51 -4.13 -17.28
N SER A 141 -11.92 -5.27 -17.83
CA SER A 141 -13.25 -5.84 -17.61
C SER A 141 -13.49 -6.17 -16.13
N PHE A 142 -12.52 -6.81 -15.45
CA PHE A 142 -12.63 -7.10 -14.02
C PHE A 142 -12.80 -5.84 -13.16
N LEU A 143 -12.05 -4.77 -13.46
CA LEU A 143 -12.09 -3.53 -12.69
C LEU A 143 -13.43 -2.79 -12.88
N GLN A 144 -13.97 -2.79 -14.09
CA GLN A 144 -15.29 -2.24 -14.36
C GLN A 144 -16.38 -3.01 -13.59
N GLU A 145 -16.34 -4.35 -13.64
CA GLU A 145 -17.24 -5.22 -12.87
C GLU A 145 -17.10 -5.00 -11.35
N PHE A 146 -15.87 -4.86 -10.86
CA PHE A 146 -15.57 -4.64 -9.44
C PHE A 146 -16.22 -3.35 -8.91
N VAL A 147 -16.18 -2.28 -9.70
CA VAL A 147 -16.80 -1.00 -9.35
C VAL A 147 -18.33 -1.06 -9.46
N GLU A 148 -18.87 -1.76 -10.46
CA GLU A 148 -20.32 -1.96 -10.59
C GLU A 148 -20.89 -2.81 -9.46
N ALA A 149 -20.19 -3.88 -9.05
CA ALA A 149 -20.59 -4.73 -7.92
C ALA A 149 -20.72 -3.95 -6.61
N ARG A 150 -19.96 -2.86 -6.45
CA ARG A 150 -20.09 -1.98 -5.27
C ARG A 150 -21.47 -1.33 -5.16
N ARG A 151 -22.20 -1.16 -6.26
CA ARG A 151 -23.56 -0.58 -6.25
C ARG A 151 -24.60 -1.50 -5.60
N THR A 152 -24.26 -2.74 -5.27
CA THR A 152 -25.15 -3.64 -4.54
C THR A 152 -25.43 -3.13 -3.12
N ALA A 153 -26.70 -3.19 -2.70
CA ALA A 153 -27.19 -2.63 -1.43
C ALA A 153 -26.47 -3.12 -0.15
N GLY A 154 -25.74 -4.24 -0.21
CA GLY A 154 -24.94 -4.76 0.91
C GLY A 154 -23.60 -4.05 1.15
N LEU A 155 -23.15 -3.17 0.23
CA LEU A 155 -21.82 -2.56 0.27
C LEU A 155 -21.83 -1.06 0.59
N ASN A 156 -22.93 -0.54 1.15
CA ASN A 156 -23.09 0.88 1.49
C ASN A 156 -22.05 1.40 2.51
N ASN A 157 -21.50 0.52 3.34
CA ASN A 157 -20.46 0.83 4.32
C ASN A 157 -19.04 0.71 3.76
N ALA A 158 -18.87 0.20 2.54
CA ALA A 158 -17.57 0.10 1.89
C ALA A 158 -17.12 1.48 1.37
N PRO A 159 -15.80 1.69 1.20
CA PRO A 159 -15.31 2.88 0.55
C PRO A 159 -15.88 3.08 -0.85
N PRO A 160 -16.26 4.31 -1.24
CA PRO A 160 -16.55 4.60 -2.62
C PRO A 160 -15.35 4.24 -3.51
N CYS A 161 -15.61 3.44 -4.53
CA CYS A 161 -14.67 3.14 -5.60
C CYS A 161 -15.21 3.59 -6.96
N PHE A 162 -14.30 3.94 -7.87
CA PHE A 162 -14.57 4.38 -9.24
C PHE A 162 -13.49 3.83 -10.19
N TRP A 163 -13.85 3.62 -11.44
CA TRP A 163 -12.90 3.31 -12.52
C TRP A 163 -13.02 4.36 -13.62
N SER A 164 -11.90 4.79 -14.17
CA SER A 164 -11.82 5.73 -15.30
C SER A 164 -10.77 5.27 -16.30
N PRO A 165 -11.01 5.43 -17.62
CA PRO A 165 -9.97 5.15 -18.62
C PRO A 165 -8.85 6.21 -18.61
N SER A 166 -9.13 7.43 -18.13
CA SER A 166 -8.20 8.55 -18.08
C SER A 166 -7.83 8.94 -16.65
N PRO A 167 -6.67 9.60 -16.43
CA PRO A 167 -6.29 10.07 -15.11
C PRO A 167 -7.35 11.03 -14.56
N PRO A 168 -7.68 10.95 -13.26
CA PRO A 168 -8.55 11.92 -12.63
C PRO A 168 -7.89 13.31 -12.59
N PRO A 169 -8.67 14.40 -12.70
CA PRO A 169 -8.15 15.78 -12.78
C PRO A 169 -7.32 16.17 -11.55
N GLU A 170 -7.58 15.55 -10.41
CA GLU A 170 -6.81 15.74 -9.18
C GLU A 170 -5.32 15.35 -9.30
N LEU A 171 -4.95 14.59 -10.35
CA LEU A 171 -3.55 14.27 -10.66
C LEU A 171 -2.93 15.21 -11.70
N GLU A 172 -3.52 16.38 -11.93
CA GLU A 172 -2.92 17.41 -12.77
C GLU A 172 -1.53 17.82 -12.25
N GLY A 173 -0.56 17.92 -13.15
CA GLY A 173 0.84 18.21 -12.81
C GLY A 173 1.72 16.98 -12.50
N VAL A 174 1.14 15.78 -12.34
CA VAL A 174 1.93 14.56 -12.17
C VAL A 174 2.60 14.16 -13.49
N PRO A 175 3.88 13.72 -13.49
CA PRO A 175 4.57 13.29 -14.69
C PRO A 175 3.79 12.21 -15.45
N THR A 176 3.68 12.36 -16.77
CA THR A 176 2.91 11.44 -17.64
C THR A 176 3.38 10.00 -17.55
N GLN A 177 4.68 9.75 -17.31
CA GLN A 177 5.21 8.41 -17.09
C GLN A 177 4.61 7.74 -15.84
N ALA A 178 4.47 8.51 -14.75
CA ALA A 178 3.86 8.05 -13.50
C ALA A 178 2.34 7.86 -13.62
N LEU A 179 1.70 8.51 -14.60
CA LEU A 179 0.29 8.32 -14.94
C LEU A 179 0.02 7.29 -16.05
N SER A 180 1.03 6.75 -16.72
CA SER A 180 0.81 5.79 -17.81
C SER A 180 0.07 4.53 -17.35
N ALA A 181 -1.23 4.38 -17.63
CA ALA A 181 -2.01 3.19 -17.28
C ALA A 181 -2.66 2.59 -18.52
N ASN A 182 -2.59 1.26 -18.70
CA ASN A 182 -3.22 0.56 -19.82
C ASN A 182 -4.50 -0.19 -19.42
N ALA A 183 -4.76 -0.40 -18.12
CA ALA A 183 -6.00 -0.95 -17.60
C ALA A 183 -6.86 0.09 -16.86
N GLY A 184 -6.60 1.38 -17.11
CA GLY A 184 -7.28 2.52 -16.49
C GLY A 184 -6.84 2.83 -15.06
N PHE A 185 -7.63 3.65 -14.38
CA PHE A 185 -7.37 4.18 -13.05
C PHE A 185 -8.47 3.75 -12.11
N VAL A 186 -8.10 3.18 -10.97
CA VAL A 186 -9.04 2.86 -9.89
C VAL A 186 -8.89 3.89 -8.79
N THR A 187 -9.99 4.54 -8.42
CA THR A 187 -10.01 5.53 -7.34
C THR A 187 -10.80 5.01 -6.16
N PHE A 188 -10.25 5.08 -4.96
CA PHE A 188 -10.96 4.86 -3.69
C PHE A 188 -11.06 6.16 -2.90
N VAL A 189 -12.20 6.40 -2.26
CA VAL A 189 -12.38 7.51 -1.31
C VAL A 189 -12.52 6.93 0.09
N ILE A 190 -11.52 7.18 0.94
CA ILE A 190 -11.49 6.69 2.31
C ILE A 190 -12.00 7.79 3.24
N PHE A 191 -13.00 7.49 4.07
CA PHE A 191 -13.53 8.37 5.10
C PHE A 191 -13.08 7.88 6.49
N PRO A 192 -13.16 8.71 7.56
CA PRO A 192 -12.77 8.34 8.92
C PRO A 192 -13.38 7.01 9.38
N ARG A 193 -14.66 6.78 9.07
CA ARG A 193 -15.40 5.55 9.40
C ARG A 193 -14.75 4.25 8.88
N HIS A 194 -13.93 4.34 7.83
CA HIS A 194 -13.22 3.20 7.26
C HIS A 194 -11.90 2.90 8.00
N VAL A 195 -11.35 3.86 8.75
CA VAL A 195 -10.04 3.77 9.39
C VAL A 195 -10.07 3.92 10.92
N GLU A 196 -11.25 4.10 11.50
CA GLU A 196 -11.43 4.16 12.96
C GLU A 196 -10.99 2.88 13.69
N GLY A 197 -10.25 3.06 14.79
CA GLY A 197 -9.84 1.99 15.69
C GLY A 197 -9.09 0.86 14.98
N ARG A 198 -9.57 -0.37 15.15
CA ARG A 198 -8.93 -1.59 14.59
C ARG A 198 -9.04 -1.70 13.06
N LYS A 199 -9.79 -0.82 12.39
CA LYS A 199 -9.95 -0.86 10.93
C LYS A 199 -8.77 -0.27 10.16
N LEU A 200 -7.95 0.57 10.81
CA LEU A 200 -6.80 1.22 10.18
C LEU A 200 -5.87 0.21 9.52
N ASP A 201 -5.40 -0.79 10.27
CA ASP A 201 -4.44 -1.78 9.77
C ASP A 201 -5.02 -2.61 8.63
N ARG A 202 -6.29 -3.03 8.75
CA ARG A 202 -6.97 -3.76 7.68
C ARG A 202 -7.09 -2.92 6.41
N THR A 203 -7.39 -1.62 6.54
CA THR A 203 -7.52 -0.73 5.38
C THR A 203 -6.18 -0.49 4.72
N VAL A 204 -5.12 -0.25 5.50
CA VAL A 204 -3.74 -0.15 5.01
C VAL A 204 -3.34 -1.41 4.25
N TRP A 205 -3.61 -2.60 4.81
CA TRP A 205 -3.31 -3.87 4.15
C TRP A 205 -4.08 -4.05 2.84
N SER A 206 -5.40 -3.83 2.85
CA SER A 206 -6.24 -3.99 1.65
C SER A 206 -5.81 -3.06 0.51
N LEU A 207 -5.49 -1.80 0.81
CA LEU A 207 -5.03 -0.83 -0.18
C LEU A 207 -3.62 -1.16 -0.68
N SER A 208 -2.71 -1.53 0.23
CA SER A 208 -1.32 -1.89 -0.12
C SER A 208 -1.23 -3.16 -0.96
N THR A 209 -2.24 -4.03 -0.90
CA THR A 209 -2.27 -5.32 -1.63
C THR A 209 -3.24 -5.31 -2.82
N PHE A 210 -3.94 -4.20 -3.08
CA PHE A 210 -5.01 -4.12 -4.07
C PHE A 210 -4.59 -4.58 -5.48
N HIS A 211 -3.44 -4.12 -6.00
CA HIS A 211 -3.01 -4.55 -7.33
C HIS A 211 -2.69 -6.04 -7.38
N ALA A 212 -2.10 -6.60 -6.31
CA ALA A 212 -1.80 -8.03 -6.23
C ALA A 212 -3.09 -8.84 -6.24
N TYR A 213 -4.11 -8.36 -5.53
CA TYR A 213 -5.46 -8.91 -5.57
C TYR A 213 -6.05 -8.91 -7.00
N VAL A 214 -5.98 -7.79 -7.73
CA VAL A 214 -6.47 -7.72 -9.11
C VAL A 214 -5.68 -8.67 -10.01
N SER A 215 -4.34 -8.65 -9.93
CA SER A 215 -3.46 -9.48 -10.74
C SER A 215 -3.72 -10.97 -10.53
N TYR A 216 -3.98 -11.38 -9.30
CA TYR A 216 -4.35 -12.75 -8.97
C TYR A 216 -5.68 -13.15 -9.65
N HIS A 217 -6.72 -12.32 -9.54
CA HIS A 217 -8.02 -12.62 -10.13
C HIS A 217 -8.00 -12.63 -11.66
N VAL A 218 -7.21 -11.76 -12.29
CA VAL A 218 -6.98 -11.78 -13.75
C VAL A 218 -6.38 -13.10 -14.19
N LYS A 219 -5.34 -13.58 -13.49
CA LYS A 219 -4.71 -14.88 -13.78
C LYS A 219 -5.66 -16.06 -13.56
N VAL A 220 -6.47 -16.04 -12.50
CA VAL A 220 -7.47 -17.10 -12.25
C VAL A 220 -8.53 -17.12 -13.35
N LYS A 221 -9.05 -15.96 -13.77
CA LYS A 221 -9.99 -15.86 -14.91
C LYS A 221 -9.36 -16.41 -16.20
N TYR A 222 -8.09 -16.09 -16.47
CA TYR A 222 -7.36 -16.61 -17.63
C TYR A 222 -7.30 -18.15 -17.63
N VAL A 223 -6.98 -18.75 -16.47
CA VAL A 223 -6.96 -20.21 -16.33
C VAL A 223 -8.34 -20.81 -16.57
N PHE A 224 -9.41 -20.21 -16.02
CA PHE A 224 -10.78 -20.67 -16.25
C PHE A 224 -11.16 -20.67 -17.74
N PHE A 225 -10.84 -19.60 -18.48
CA PHE A 225 -11.08 -19.54 -19.93
C PHE A 225 -10.27 -20.55 -20.74
N ARG A 226 -9.14 -21.05 -20.21
CA ARG A 226 -8.32 -22.06 -20.88
C ARG A 226 -8.85 -23.49 -20.70
N PHE A 227 -9.77 -23.71 -19.76
CA PHE A 227 -10.40 -25.00 -19.48
C PHE A 227 -11.81 -25.15 -20.07
N ILE A 228 -12.29 -24.13 -20.78
CA ILE A 228 -13.55 -24.14 -21.55
C ILE A 228 -13.19 -24.13 -23.03
#